data_AF-A0A8T4A7K0-F1
#
_entry.id   AF-A0A8T4A7K0-F1
#
_cell.length_a   1.000
_cell.length_b   1.000
_cell.length_c   1.000
_cell.angle_alpha   90.00
_cell.angle_beta   90.00
_cell.angle_gamma   90.00
#
_symmetry.space_group_name_H-M   'P 1'
#
loop_
_entity.id
_entity.type
_entity.pdbx_description
1 polymer ?
#
loop_
_entity_poly.entity_id
_entity_poly.type
_entity_poly.pdbx_seq_one_letter_code
_entity_poly.pdbx_strand_id
1 'polypeptide(L)'
;MEVKLALGAGIVIILFTMYYLEKQMEREQIFWLFAGLGVVFGLVSVYTVAKNLPTYDYYITFSVLFVLIAILYYGEETEKEIKQKKPA
;
A
#
# COMPACT_ATOMS: atom_id res chain seq x y z
N MET A 1 -18.48 -20.15 1.78
CA MET A 1 -17.21 -20.61 2.40
C MET A 1 -16.01 -20.10 1.60
N GLU A 2 -16.10 -20.08 0.27
CA GLU A 2 -15.05 -19.63 -0.65
C GLU A 2 -14.63 -18.15 -0.51
N VAL A 3 -15.57 -17.22 -0.32
CA VAL A 3 -15.25 -15.78 -0.20
C VAL A 3 -14.42 -15.46 1.06
N LYS A 4 -14.65 -16.17 2.17
CA LYS A 4 -13.87 -16.00 3.41
C LYS A 4 -12.44 -16.51 3.25
N LEU A 5 -12.26 -17.62 2.52
CA LEU A 5 -10.95 -18.16 2.16
C LEU A 5 -10.21 -17.24 1.18
N ALA A 6 -10.91 -16.68 0.19
CA ALA A 6 -10.34 -15.72 -0.76
C ALA A 6 -9.87 -14.44 -0.07
N LEU A 7 -10.66 -13.90 0.86
CA LEU A 7 -10.27 -12.76 1.71
C LEU A 7 -9.05 -13.08 2.58
N GLY A 8 -9.06 -14.23 3.25
CA GLY A 8 -7.93 -14.67 4.08
C GLY A 8 -6.65 -14.83 3.26
N ALA A 9 -6.73 -15.48 2.10
CA ALA A 9 -5.60 -15.63 1.19
C ALA A 9 -5.07 -14.29 0.68
N GLY A 10 -5.96 -13.35 0.33
CA GLY A 10 -5.57 -12.00 -0.07
C GLY A 10 -4.78 -11.26 1.00
N ILE A 11 -5.23 -11.31 2.26
CA ILE A 11 -4.54 -10.69 3.39
C ILE A 11 -3.15 -11.33 3.60
N VAL A 12 -3.06 -12.66 3.56
CA VAL A 12 -1.79 -13.38 3.73
C VAL A 12 -0.79 -13.00 2.63
N ILE A 13 -1.23 -12.90 1.37
CA ILE A 13 -0.38 -12.49 0.25
C ILE A 13 0.14 -11.06 0.45
N ILE A 14 -0.73 -10.14 0.89
CA ILE A 14 -0.34 -8.74 1.15
C ILE A 14 0.73 -8.70 2.26
N LEU A 15 0.51 -9.41 3.37
CA LEU A 15 1.45 -9.46 4.49
C LEU A 15 2.80 -10.08 4.09
N PHE A 16 2.79 -11.17 3.32
CA PHE A 16 4.04 -11.78 2.82
C PHE A 16 4.79 -10.84 1.88
N THR A 17 4.06 -10.11 1.04
CA THR A 17 4.64 -9.14 0.11
C THR A 17 5.29 -8.00 0.89
N MET A 18 4.61 -7.45 1.91
CA MET A 18 5.17 -6.43 2.80
C MET A 18 6.43 -6.94 3.51
N TYR A 19 6.37 -8.14 4.12
CA TYR A 19 7.52 -8.75 4.80
C TYR A 19 8.72 -8.95 3.87
N TYR A 20 8.48 -9.41 2.64
CA TYR A 20 9.55 -9.60 1.67
C TYR A 20 10.16 -8.27 1.20
N LEU A 21 9.33 -7.27 0.92
CA LEU A 21 9.78 -5.94 0.51
C LEU A 21 10.62 -5.27 1.61
N GLU A 22 10.20 -5.37 2.88
CA GLU A 22 10.99 -4.85 4.02
C GLU A 22 12.37 -5.50 4.15
N LYS A 23 12.54 -6.73 3.67
CA LYS A 23 13.84 -7.42 3.69
C LYS A 23 14.76 -6.98 2.57
N GLN A 24 14.23 -6.41 1.49
CA GLN A 24 15.00 -6.09 0.27
C GLN A 24 15.13 -4.61 -0.04
N MET A 25 14.22 -3.79 0.47
CA MET A 25 14.09 -2.38 0.12
C MET A 25 14.09 -1.51 1.37
N GLU A 26 14.63 -0.31 1.25
CA GLU A 26 14.49 0.71 2.27
C GLU A 26 13.05 1.17 2.38
N ARG A 27 12.63 1.59 3.57
CA ARG A 27 11.24 1.99 3.82
C ARG A 27 10.79 3.15 2.94
N GLU A 28 11.68 4.08 2.61
CA GLU A 28 11.38 5.16 1.68
C GLU A 28 11.03 4.62 0.29
N GLN A 29 11.76 3.61 -0.19
CA GLN A 29 11.50 2.98 -1.48
C GLN A 29 10.16 2.23 -1.46
N ILE A 30 9.84 1.57 -0.35
CA ILE A 30 8.55 0.90 -0.13
C ILE A 30 7.41 1.92 -0.13
N PHE A 31 7.61 3.07 0.54
CA PHE A 31 6.67 4.19 0.51
C PHE A 31 6.39 4.65 -0.91
N TRP A 32 7.43 4.97 -1.69
CA TRP A 32 7.28 5.45 -3.07
C TRP A 32 6.64 4.41 -3.98
N LEU A 33 6.94 3.12 -3.79
CA LEU A 33 6.32 2.02 -4.52
C LEU A 33 4.81 1.99 -4.28
N PHE A 34 4.38 1.96 -3.02
CA PHE A 34 2.95 1.87 -2.70
C PHE A 34 2.21 3.19 -2.98
N ALA A 35 2.84 4.34 -2.78
CA ALA A 35 2.28 5.63 -3.16
C ALA A 35 2.06 5.72 -4.68
N GLY A 36 3.06 5.30 -5.47
CA GLY A 36 2.97 5.24 -6.93
C GLY A 36 1.86 4.32 -7.41
N LEU A 37 1.78 3.10 -6.85
CA LEU A 37 0.68 2.18 -7.13
C LEU A 37 -0.68 2.78 -6.76
N GLY A 38 -0.79 3.41 -5.59
CA GLY A 38 -2.01 4.09 -5.13
C GLY A 38 -2.50 5.15 -6.13
N VAL A 39 -1.59 5.97 -6.66
CA VAL A 39 -1.88 6.99 -7.68
C VAL A 39 -2.32 6.34 -9.00
N VAL A 40 -1.61 5.31 -9.48
CA VAL A 40 -1.96 4.60 -10.72
C VAL A 40 -3.36 4.00 -10.63
N PHE A 41 -3.65 3.27 -9.55
CA PHE A 41 -4.98 2.70 -9.34
C PHE A 41 -6.04 3.79 -9.13
N GLY A 42 -5.68 4.91 -8.52
CA GLY A 42 -6.54 6.08 -8.41
C GLY A 42 -6.93 6.65 -9.78
N LEU A 43 -5.97 6.83 -10.69
CA LEU A 43 -6.24 7.29 -12.06
C LEU A 43 -7.10 6.29 -12.84
N VAL A 44 -6.82 4.99 -12.72
CA VAL A 44 -7.63 3.93 -13.33
C VAL A 44 -9.06 3.96 -12.77
N SER A 45 -9.22 4.22 -11.48
CA SER A 45 -10.54 4.34 -10.85
C SER A 45 -11.33 5.55 -11.40
N VAL A 46 -10.69 6.71 -11.56
CA VAL A 46 -11.33 7.89 -12.17
C VAL A 46 -11.75 7.60 -13.61
N TYR A 47 -10.90 6.93 -14.39
CA TYR A 47 -11.22 6.56 -15.76
C TYR A 47 -12.40 5.58 -15.85
N THR A 48 -12.42 4.56 -15.00
CA THR A 48 -13.48 3.53 -15.00
C THR A 48 -14.83 4.10 -14.57
N VAL A 49 -14.84 4.99 -13.57
CA VAL A 49 -16.03 5.76 -13.18
C VAL A 49 -16.49 6.67 -14.32
N ALA A 50 -15.58 7.41 -14.97
CA ALA A 50 -15.93 8.28 -16.10
C ALA A 50 -16.51 7.51 -17.32
N LYS A 51 -16.17 6.23 -17.46
CA LYS A 51 -16.68 5.34 -18.51
C LYS A 51 -17.91 4.52 -18.09
N ASN A 52 -18.44 4.72 -16.87
CA ASN A 52 -19.55 3.94 -16.31
C ASN A 52 -19.33 2.42 -16.41
N LEU A 53 -18.14 1.95 -16.00
CA LEU A 53 -17.79 0.53 -15.99
C LEU A 53 -17.78 -0.03 -14.55
N PRO A 54 -18.95 -0.36 -13.96
CA PRO A 54 -19.08 -0.73 -12.54
C PRO A 54 -18.38 -2.04 -12.18
N THR A 55 -18.06 -2.89 -13.16
CA THR A 55 -17.29 -4.13 -12.93
C THR A 55 -15.89 -3.84 -12.35
N TYR A 56 -15.39 -2.61 -12.50
CA TYR A 56 -14.01 -2.23 -12.13
C TYR A 56 -13.92 -1.35 -10.88
N ASP A 57 -15.00 -1.21 -10.10
CA ASP A 57 -15.02 -0.38 -8.89
C ASP A 57 -14.01 -0.86 -7.82
N TYR A 58 -13.57 -2.11 -7.90
CA TYR A 58 -12.55 -2.68 -7.02
C TYR A 58 -11.19 -1.94 -7.10
N TYR A 59 -10.92 -1.18 -8.17
CA TYR A 59 -9.71 -0.35 -8.26
C TYR A 59 -9.71 0.80 -7.24
N ILE A 60 -10.89 1.28 -6.82
CA ILE A 60 -11.01 2.27 -5.75
C ILE A 60 -10.49 1.65 -4.45
N THR A 61 -10.95 0.45 -4.11
CA THR A 61 -10.53 -0.26 -2.90
C THR A 61 -9.01 -0.53 -2.91
N PHE A 62 -8.44 -0.93 -4.05
CA PHE A 62 -7.00 -1.13 -4.16
C PHE A 62 -6.21 0.17 -4.03
N SER A 63 -6.68 1.27 -4.64
CA SER A 63 -6.05 2.58 -4.51
C SER A 63 -5.99 3.01 -3.04
N VAL A 64 -7.11 2.91 -2.31
CA VAL A 64 -7.17 3.24 -0.88
C VAL A 64 -6.24 2.33 -0.07
N LEU A 65 -6.25 1.02 -0.33
CA LEU A 65 -5.40 0.07 0.37
C LEU A 65 -3.92 0.41 0.21
N PHE A 66 -3.46 0.70 -1.01
CA PHE A 66 -2.06 1.04 -1.25
C PHE A 66 -1.67 2.39 -0.64
N VAL A 67 -2.57 3.37 -0.62
CA VAL A 67 -2.35 4.63 0.09
C VAL A 67 -2.19 4.39 1.60
N LEU A 68 -3.05 3.56 2.21
CA LEU A 68 -2.91 3.20 3.63
C LEU A 68 -1.59 2.51 3.92
N ILE A 69 -1.17 1.56 3.07
CA ILE A 69 0.13 0.90 3.21
C ILE A 69 1.27 1.91 3.07
N ALA A 70 1.20 2.82 2.09
CA ALA A 70 2.21 3.87 1.93
C ALA A 70 2.31 4.73 3.20
N ILE A 71 1.19 5.15 3.80
CA ILE A 71 1.19 5.92 5.04
C ILE A 71 1.91 5.18 6.18
N LEU A 72 1.80 3.85 6.26
CA LEU A 72 2.54 3.06 7.27
C LEU A 72 4.05 3.13 7.12
N TYR A 73 4.55 3.40 5.91
CA TYR A 73 5.98 3.56 5.64
C TYR A 73 6.42 5.03 5.57
N TYR A 74 5.49 5.97 5.74
CA TYR A 74 5.78 7.39 5.69
C TYR A 74 6.36 7.88 7.03
N GLY A 75 7.59 8.40 7.00
CA GLY A 75 8.15 9.20 8.09
C GLY A 75 8.82 8.45 9.26
N GLU A 76 9.00 7.12 9.21
CA GLU A 76 9.72 6.43 10.30
C GLU A 76 11.25 6.64 10.30
N GLU A 77 11.83 7.19 9.22
CA GLU A 77 13.21 7.68 9.25
C GLU A 77 13.36 8.91 10.15
N THR A 78 12.31 9.74 10.27
CA THR A 78 12.33 10.89 11.17
C THR A 78 12.42 10.44 12.63
N GLU A 79 11.77 9.35 13.02
CA GLU A 79 11.83 8.86 14.41
C GLU A 79 13.17 8.18 14.76
N LYS A 80 13.80 7.50 13.80
CA LYS A 80 15.13 6.89 13.98
C LYS A 80 16.26 7.93 14.03
N GLU A 81 16.19 8.99 13.21
CA GLU A 81 17.13 10.12 13.30
C GLU A 81 16.94 10.95 14.59
N ILE A 82 15.70 11.16 15.04
CA ILE A 82 15.41 11.89 16.29
C ILE A 82 15.93 11.11 17.51
N LYS A 83 15.86 9.77 17.51
CA LYS A 83 16.40 8.94 18.61
C LYS A 83 17.92 8.81 18.58
N GLN A 84 18.58 8.94 17.43
CA GLN A 84 20.06 8.94 17.35
C GLN A 84 20.70 10.29 17.70
N LYS A 85 20.00 11.41 17.56
CA LYS A 85 20.52 12.77 17.86
C LYS A 85 20.33 13.21 19.31
N LYS A 86 19.76 12.39 20.19
CA LYS A 86 19.67 12.69 21.62
C LYS A 86 20.85 12.02 22.34
N PRO A 87 21.98 12.73 22.60
CA PRO A 87 22.97 12.21 23.52
C PRO A 87 22.31 12.04 24.89
N ALA A 88 22.65 10.91 25.54
CA ALA A 88 22.27 10.60 26.91
C ALA A 88 22.73 11.69 27.90
#